data_AF-A0A1A2S4H1-F1
#
_entry.id   AF-A0A1A2S4H1-F1
#
_cell.length_a   1.000
_cell.length_b   1.000
_cell.length_c   1.000
_cell.angle_alpha   90.00
_cell.angle_beta   90.00
_cell.angle_gamma   90.00
#
_symmetry.space_group_name_H-M   'P 1'
#
loop_
_entity.id
_entity.type
_entity.pdbx_description
1 polymer ?
#
loop_
_entity_poly.entity_id
_entity_poly.type
_entity_poly.pdbx_seq_one_letter_code
_entity_poly.pdbx_strand_id
1 'polypeptide(L)'
;MKRIYAFAIGLALLGAPMVVPAIATADPGARSMDYQQATDVVIARGLSQRGVPFSWAGGGINGPTRGTGTGINTVGFDASGLMQYAYAGAGIKLPRSSGAIYRVGQKILPQQARKGDLIFYGPEGTQSVAMYLGNNQMLEVGDVVQVSPVRANGMTPYLVRVLGASAPVPQAPAQQAPQQLPAQPAPQQPPTQQAPLQQSPYQQTPQQLPTQQAPLQQSPYQQTPQQLPTQQAPLQQAPAQQAPLQQAPVQQLPTQQSPLQPTGAGIGR
;
A
#
# COMPACT_ATOMS: atom_id res chain seq x y z
N MET A 1 76.17 -49.30 24.97
CA MET A 1 75.27 -48.29 25.58
C MET A 1 76.01 -46.95 25.67
N LYS A 2 75.28 -45.85 25.39
CA LYS A 2 75.62 -44.42 25.57
C LYS A 2 76.52 -43.76 24.52
N ARG A 3 75.87 -42.97 23.65
CA ARG A 3 76.44 -42.03 22.66
C ARG A 3 76.64 -40.66 23.32
N ILE A 4 77.71 -39.99 22.93
CA ILE A 4 78.12 -38.63 23.31
C ILE A 4 77.32 -37.63 22.47
N TYR A 5 76.83 -36.53 23.07
CA TYR A 5 76.55 -35.29 22.34
C TYR A 5 76.91 -34.06 23.19
N ALA A 6 77.85 -33.28 22.66
CA ALA A 6 78.13 -31.90 23.05
C ALA A 6 77.07 -30.98 22.43
N PHE A 7 76.59 -30.00 23.19
CA PHE A 7 75.68 -28.97 22.71
C PHE A 7 76.47 -27.67 22.51
N ALA A 8 76.65 -27.27 21.25
CA ALA A 8 77.18 -25.97 20.87
C ALA A 8 76.02 -24.98 20.65
N ILE A 9 76.20 -23.78 21.19
CA ILE A 9 75.27 -22.65 21.20
C ILE A 9 75.17 -22.05 19.78
N GLY A 10 73.95 -21.87 19.28
CA GLY A 10 73.66 -21.24 18.00
C GLY A 10 72.60 -20.15 18.12
N LEU A 11 73.08 -18.91 18.13
CA LEU A 11 72.44 -17.61 17.87
C LEU A 11 70.94 -17.56 17.50
N ALA A 12 70.14 -16.85 18.30
CA ALA A 12 68.79 -16.41 17.93
C ALA A 12 68.84 -15.05 17.22
N LEU A 13 68.46 -15.01 15.95
CA LEU A 13 68.13 -13.78 15.21
C LEU A 13 66.61 -13.59 15.23
N LEU A 14 66.15 -12.55 15.95
CA LEU A 14 64.75 -12.10 15.95
C LEU A 14 64.37 -11.56 14.56
N GLY A 15 63.52 -12.29 13.83
CA GLY A 15 62.75 -11.75 12.72
C GLY A 15 61.40 -11.24 13.23
N ALA A 16 61.17 -9.93 13.18
CA ALA A 16 59.85 -9.36 13.44
C ALA A 16 58.92 -9.63 12.23
N PRO A 17 57.66 -10.08 12.44
CA PRO A 17 56.73 -10.24 11.33
C PRO A 17 56.26 -8.85 10.85
N MET A 18 56.51 -8.56 9.57
CA MET A 18 55.85 -7.45 8.88
C MET A 18 54.35 -7.72 8.85
N VAL A 19 53.57 -6.79 9.43
CA VAL A 19 52.11 -6.78 9.31
C VAL A 19 51.77 -6.29 7.91
N VAL A 20 51.49 -7.21 6.99
CA VAL A 20 50.80 -6.89 5.74
C VAL A 20 49.35 -6.53 6.07
N PRO A 21 48.80 -5.41 5.55
CA PRO A 21 47.38 -5.14 5.68
C PRO A 21 46.63 -6.19 4.88
N ALA A 22 45.93 -7.09 5.58
CA ALA A 22 44.98 -7.99 4.96
C ALA A 22 43.86 -7.14 4.34
N ILE A 23 43.76 -7.20 3.01
CA ILE A 23 42.59 -6.73 2.29
C ILE A 23 41.44 -7.58 2.81
N ALA A 24 40.51 -6.97 3.54
CA ALA A 24 39.35 -7.67 4.07
C ALA A 24 38.52 -8.22 2.89
N THR A 25 38.65 -9.53 2.64
CA THR A 25 37.72 -10.24 1.77
C THR A 25 36.36 -10.20 2.47
N ALA A 26 35.38 -9.52 1.87
CA ALA A 26 34.04 -9.49 2.40
C ALA A 26 33.47 -10.92 2.34
N ASP A 27 33.30 -11.55 3.50
CA ASP A 27 32.77 -12.90 3.62
C ASP A 27 31.38 -12.99 2.93
N PRO A 28 31.23 -13.80 1.85
CA PRO A 28 29.95 -13.98 1.19
C PRO A 28 28.88 -14.62 2.09
N GLY A 29 29.27 -15.23 3.23
CA GLY A 29 28.35 -15.79 4.22
C GLY A 29 27.57 -14.74 5.01
N ALA A 30 28.15 -13.56 5.26
CA ALA A 30 27.54 -12.53 6.11
C ALA A 30 26.23 -11.97 5.53
N ARG A 31 26.17 -11.71 4.22
CA ARG A 31 24.95 -11.21 3.56
C ARG A 31 23.82 -12.23 3.52
N SER A 32 24.15 -13.52 3.50
CA SER A 32 23.18 -14.61 3.45
C SER A 32 22.46 -14.78 4.79
N MET A 33 23.21 -14.67 5.89
CA MET A 33 22.66 -14.69 7.25
C MET A 33 21.76 -13.48 7.53
N ASP A 34 22.17 -12.27 7.11
CA ASP A 34 21.35 -11.05 7.26
C ASP A 34 20.03 -11.12 6.46
N TYR A 35 20.08 -11.66 5.23
CA TYR A 35 18.88 -11.84 4.40
C TYR A 35 17.88 -12.82 5.03
N GLN A 36 18.34 -13.96 5.51
CA GLN A 36 17.47 -14.96 6.13
C GLN A 36 16.83 -14.42 7.42
N GLN A 37 17.61 -13.76 8.26
CA GLN A 37 17.11 -13.13 9.48
C GLN A 37 16.06 -12.06 9.18
N ALA A 38 16.32 -11.17 8.22
CA ALA A 38 15.34 -10.16 7.81
C ALA A 38 14.06 -10.80 7.25
N THR A 39 14.19 -11.88 6.47
CA THR A 39 13.05 -12.61 5.90
C THR A 39 12.19 -13.23 7.01
N ASP A 40 12.81 -13.83 8.01
CA ASP A 40 12.11 -14.45 9.14
C ASP A 40 11.40 -13.40 10.01
N VAL A 41 12.00 -12.23 10.21
CA VAL A 41 11.35 -11.08 10.90
C VAL A 41 10.11 -10.61 10.13
N VAL A 42 10.22 -10.43 8.82
CA VAL A 42 9.09 -9.99 7.98
C VAL A 42 7.96 -11.02 8.02
N ILE A 43 8.27 -12.31 7.85
CA ILE A 43 7.28 -13.39 7.90
C ILE A 43 6.63 -13.48 9.28
N ALA A 44 7.42 -13.46 10.36
CA ALA A 44 6.90 -13.52 11.73
C ALA A 44 5.94 -12.36 12.03
N ARG A 45 6.30 -11.14 11.60
CA ARG A 45 5.43 -9.97 11.74
C ARG A 45 4.12 -10.14 10.98
N GLY A 46 4.17 -10.56 9.71
CA GLY A 46 2.97 -10.84 8.94
C GLY A 46 2.08 -11.90 9.61
N LEU A 47 2.66 -13.03 10.00
CA LEU A 47 1.94 -14.15 10.63
C LEU A 47 1.34 -13.79 12.00
N SER A 48 1.92 -12.83 12.72
CA SER A 48 1.38 -12.33 13.99
C SER A 48 0.03 -11.62 13.84
N GLN A 49 -0.33 -11.20 12.62
CA GLN A 49 -1.56 -10.47 12.35
C GLN A 49 -2.71 -11.37 11.87
N ARG A 50 -2.52 -12.70 11.82
CA ARG A 50 -3.58 -13.63 11.42
C ARG A 50 -4.85 -13.43 12.26
N GLY A 51 -5.99 -13.40 11.60
CA GLY A 51 -7.30 -13.13 12.21
C GLY A 51 -7.69 -11.65 12.27
N VAL A 52 -6.77 -10.72 12.03
CA VAL A 52 -7.12 -9.29 11.91
C VAL A 52 -8.04 -9.10 10.68
N PRO A 53 -9.16 -8.37 10.80
CA PRO A 53 -10.12 -8.26 9.70
C PRO A 53 -9.57 -7.45 8.52
N PHE A 54 -10.19 -7.67 7.37
CA PHE A 54 -10.05 -6.79 6.23
C PHE A 54 -10.60 -5.39 6.54
N SER A 55 -9.89 -4.36 6.09
CA SER A 55 -10.36 -2.98 6.08
C SER A 55 -9.83 -2.29 4.83
N TRP A 56 -10.71 -1.78 3.97
CA TRP A 56 -10.31 -1.09 2.74
C TRP A 56 -9.46 0.14 3.06
N ALA A 57 -8.28 0.27 2.44
CA ALA A 57 -7.27 1.29 2.75
C ALA A 57 -6.71 1.22 4.19
N GLY A 58 -7.04 0.20 4.97
CA GLY A 58 -6.61 0.04 6.35
C GLY A 58 -5.17 -0.47 6.48
N GLY A 59 -4.54 -0.05 7.57
CA GLY A 59 -3.23 -0.50 8.00
C GLY A 59 -2.05 0.18 7.32
N GLY A 60 -0.86 -0.11 7.84
CA GLY A 60 0.41 0.40 7.35
C GLY A 60 1.55 0.01 8.28
N ILE A 61 2.66 0.76 8.23
CA ILE A 61 3.89 0.42 8.96
C ILE A 61 3.72 0.23 10.49
N ASN A 62 2.71 0.88 11.08
CA ASN A 62 2.46 0.87 12.52
C ASN A 62 1.46 -0.19 13.00
N GLY A 63 0.85 -0.96 12.08
CA GLY A 63 -0.17 -1.96 12.42
C GLY A 63 -1.51 -1.72 11.72
N PRO A 64 -2.58 -2.42 12.15
CA PRO A 64 -3.91 -2.26 11.58
C PRO A 64 -4.52 -0.91 11.99
N THR A 65 -5.28 -0.32 11.09
CA THR A 65 -5.97 0.96 11.34
C THR A 65 -7.39 0.91 10.80
N ARG A 66 -8.20 1.90 11.15
CA ARG A 66 -9.41 2.17 10.36
C ARG A 66 -9.02 2.45 8.91
N GLY A 67 -9.86 1.97 8.02
CA GLY A 67 -9.76 2.20 6.59
C GLY A 67 -10.55 3.43 6.16
N THR A 68 -10.85 3.49 4.87
CA THR A 68 -11.73 4.48 4.24
C THR A 68 -12.87 3.77 3.51
N GLY A 69 -13.91 4.51 3.11
CA GLY A 69 -15.06 3.91 2.41
C GLY A 69 -15.69 2.78 3.22
N THR A 70 -15.72 1.57 2.66
CA THR A 70 -16.26 0.38 3.34
C THR A 70 -15.48 -0.04 4.59
N GLY A 71 -14.23 0.41 4.75
CA GLY A 71 -13.38 0.14 5.92
C GLY A 71 -13.46 1.17 7.04
N ILE A 72 -14.30 2.22 6.92
CA ILE A 72 -14.29 3.38 7.84
C ILE A 72 -14.56 3.01 9.31
N ASN A 73 -15.28 1.92 9.56
CA ASN A 73 -15.65 1.43 10.90
C ASN A 73 -14.89 0.17 11.33
N THR A 74 -13.93 -0.29 10.53
CA THR A 74 -13.20 -1.55 10.78
C THR A 74 -11.72 -1.27 10.97
N VAL A 75 -11.17 -1.60 12.14
CA VAL A 75 -9.72 -1.59 12.37
C VAL A 75 -9.13 -2.86 11.78
N GLY A 76 -8.34 -2.74 10.73
CA GLY A 76 -7.84 -3.90 10.00
C GLY A 76 -6.73 -3.57 9.01
N PHE A 77 -6.51 -4.49 8.08
CA PHE A 77 -5.57 -4.34 6.97
C PHE A 77 -6.28 -4.47 5.63
N ASP A 78 -5.77 -3.78 4.62
CA ASP A 78 -5.85 -4.28 3.25
C ASP A 78 -4.57 -5.03 2.86
N ALA A 79 -4.57 -5.62 1.66
CA ALA A 79 -3.48 -6.47 1.18
C ALA A 79 -2.10 -5.78 1.25
N SER A 80 -1.98 -4.58 0.69
CA SER A 80 -0.70 -3.86 0.69
C SER A 80 -0.35 -3.21 2.03
N GLY A 81 -1.32 -2.87 2.86
CA GLY A 81 -1.12 -2.37 4.23
C GLY A 81 -0.48 -3.43 5.12
N LEU A 82 -0.90 -4.69 4.98
CA LEU A 82 -0.25 -5.83 5.66
C LEU A 82 1.20 -5.99 5.20
N MET A 83 1.46 -5.87 3.90
CA MET A 83 2.84 -5.97 3.38
C MET A 83 3.72 -4.83 3.92
N GLN A 84 3.21 -3.60 3.97
CA GLN A 84 3.92 -2.47 4.58
C GLN A 84 4.27 -2.75 6.04
N TYR A 85 3.32 -3.26 6.83
CA TYR A 85 3.53 -3.61 8.24
C TYR A 85 4.62 -4.67 8.44
N ALA A 86 4.57 -5.74 7.63
CA ALA A 86 5.51 -6.84 7.70
C ALA A 86 6.93 -6.35 7.36
N TYR A 87 7.09 -5.69 6.22
CA TYR A 87 8.38 -5.22 5.71
C TYR A 87 9.00 -4.06 6.50
N ALA A 88 8.18 -3.24 7.17
CA ALA A 88 8.68 -2.22 8.09
C ALA A 88 9.53 -2.80 9.24
N GLY A 89 9.32 -4.06 9.61
CA GLY A 89 10.14 -4.75 10.62
C GLY A 89 11.59 -5.00 10.21
N ALA A 90 11.86 -5.03 8.90
CA ALA A 90 13.21 -5.07 8.35
C ALA A 90 13.70 -3.67 7.94
N GLY A 91 13.02 -2.60 8.38
CA GLY A 91 13.36 -1.22 8.01
C GLY A 91 12.98 -0.83 6.58
N ILE A 92 12.17 -1.64 5.88
CA ILE A 92 11.82 -1.41 4.47
C ILE A 92 10.47 -0.71 4.37
N LYS A 93 10.47 0.46 3.73
CA LYS A 93 9.26 1.23 3.44
C LYS A 93 8.73 0.89 2.04
N LEU A 94 7.69 0.09 1.98
CA LEU A 94 7.01 -0.24 0.73
C LEU A 94 6.06 0.88 0.26
N PRO A 95 5.90 1.08 -1.07
CA PRO A 95 4.79 1.86 -1.62
C PRO A 95 3.42 1.39 -1.11
N ARG A 96 2.42 2.30 -1.08
CA ARG A 96 1.09 1.99 -0.52
C ARG A 96 0.25 1.08 -1.41
N SER A 97 0.33 1.22 -2.74
CA SER A 97 -0.45 0.43 -3.68
C SER A 97 0.32 -0.80 -4.15
N SER A 98 -0.39 -1.93 -4.31
CA SER A 98 0.21 -3.17 -4.81
C SER A 98 0.87 -2.99 -6.17
N GLY A 99 0.23 -2.27 -7.10
CA GLY A 99 0.80 -1.99 -8.42
C GLY A 99 2.10 -1.16 -8.38
N ALA A 100 2.24 -0.24 -7.41
CA ALA A 100 3.49 0.49 -7.24
C ALA A 100 4.60 -0.41 -6.68
N ILE A 101 4.28 -1.27 -5.70
CA ILE A 101 5.22 -2.29 -5.20
C ILE A 101 5.66 -3.21 -6.34
N TYR A 102 4.69 -3.69 -7.14
CA TYR A 102 4.96 -4.54 -8.30
C TYR A 102 5.90 -3.85 -9.27
N ARG A 103 5.67 -2.58 -9.62
CA ARG A 103 6.49 -1.86 -10.59
C ARG A 103 7.96 -1.70 -10.19
N VAL A 104 8.22 -1.34 -8.93
CA VAL A 104 9.58 -0.95 -8.50
C VAL A 104 10.48 -2.11 -8.07
N GLY A 105 9.90 -3.27 -7.73
CA GLY A 105 10.69 -4.37 -7.19
C GLY A 105 11.29 -5.32 -8.22
N GLN A 106 12.29 -6.11 -7.79
CA GLN A 106 12.97 -7.10 -8.63
C GLN A 106 12.01 -8.23 -9.03
N LYS A 107 11.85 -8.46 -10.34
CA LYS A 107 10.98 -9.52 -10.87
C LYS A 107 11.60 -10.90 -10.67
N ILE A 108 10.81 -11.83 -10.17
CA ILE A 108 11.19 -13.22 -9.93
C ILE A 108 10.21 -14.14 -10.64
N LEU A 109 10.73 -15.14 -11.37
CA LEU A 109 9.88 -16.17 -11.96
C LEU A 109 9.27 -17.06 -10.86
N PRO A 110 8.02 -17.56 -11.02
CA PRO A 110 7.39 -18.42 -10.01
C PRO A 110 8.24 -19.64 -9.59
N GLN A 111 9.00 -20.23 -10.52
CA GLN A 111 9.87 -21.38 -10.24
C GLN A 111 11.08 -21.01 -9.35
N GLN A 112 11.40 -19.73 -9.23
CA GLN A 112 12.49 -19.19 -8.42
C GLN A 112 12.01 -18.54 -7.11
N ALA A 113 10.71 -18.65 -6.83
CA ALA A 113 10.07 -18.07 -5.67
C ALA A 113 10.70 -18.59 -4.37
N ARG A 114 10.96 -17.66 -3.45
CA ARG A 114 11.46 -17.94 -2.09
C ARG A 114 10.52 -17.33 -1.07
N LYS A 115 10.56 -17.87 0.15
CA LYS A 115 9.84 -17.29 1.29
C LYS A 115 10.15 -15.80 1.40
N GLY A 116 9.12 -14.99 1.64
CA GLY A 116 9.20 -13.53 1.66
C GLY A 116 8.92 -12.86 0.32
N ASP A 117 9.11 -13.52 -0.83
CA ASP A 117 8.76 -12.92 -2.14
C ASP A 117 7.26 -12.57 -2.21
N LEU A 118 6.94 -11.47 -2.87
CA LEU A 118 5.58 -10.97 -2.99
C LEU A 118 4.91 -11.51 -4.27
N ILE A 119 3.71 -12.07 -4.11
CA ILE A 119 2.82 -12.53 -5.18
C ILE A 119 1.82 -11.42 -5.46
N PHE A 120 1.53 -11.14 -6.73
CA PHE A 120 0.57 -10.11 -7.12
C PHE A 120 -0.53 -10.67 -7.99
N TYR A 121 -1.67 -9.98 -7.95
CA TYR A 121 -2.86 -10.33 -8.71
C TYR A 121 -3.34 -9.15 -9.57
N GLY A 122 -3.98 -9.48 -10.69
CA GLY A 122 -4.56 -8.54 -11.64
C GLY A 122 -3.54 -7.88 -12.57
N PRO A 123 -4.02 -7.08 -13.55
CA PRO A 123 -3.16 -6.39 -14.51
C PRO A 123 -2.13 -5.52 -13.78
N GLU A 124 -0.85 -5.67 -14.12
CA GLU A 124 0.26 -4.94 -13.48
C GLU A 124 0.29 -5.02 -11.94
N GLY A 125 -0.25 -6.09 -11.35
CA GLY A 125 -0.30 -6.31 -9.91
C GLY A 125 -1.19 -5.34 -9.15
N THR A 126 -2.14 -4.70 -9.83
CA THR A 126 -2.98 -3.63 -9.26
C THR A 126 -4.15 -4.12 -8.41
N GLN A 127 -4.49 -5.40 -8.45
CA GLN A 127 -5.67 -5.93 -7.74
C GLN A 127 -5.36 -6.30 -6.28
N SER A 128 -4.28 -7.05 -6.04
CA SER A 128 -3.91 -7.49 -4.70
C SER A 128 -2.44 -7.91 -4.63
N VAL A 129 -1.95 -8.09 -3.41
CA VAL A 129 -0.60 -8.58 -3.09
C VAL A 129 -0.65 -9.54 -1.90
N ALA A 130 0.16 -10.59 -1.94
CA ALA A 130 0.34 -11.56 -0.87
C ALA A 130 1.82 -11.87 -0.66
N MET A 131 2.22 -12.40 0.49
CA MET A 131 3.59 -12.82 0.76
C MET A 131 3.70 -14.34 0.64
N TYR A 132 4.59 -14.82 -0.22
CA TYR A 132 4.88 -16.25 -0.35
C TYR A 132 5.59 -16.79 0.89
N LEU A 133 5.12 -17.90 1.43
CA LEU A 133 5.67 -18.53 2.63
C LEU A 133 6.51 -19.78 2.33
N GLY A 134 6.61 -20.17 1.05
CA GLY A 134 7.10 -21.50 0.67
C GLY A 134 5.98 -22.54 0.65
N ASN A 135 6.29 -23.76 0.19
CA ASN A 135 5.38 -24.91 0.19
C ASN A 135 3.99 -24.62 -0.41
N ASN A 136 3.95 -23.81 -1.48
CA ASN A 136 2.70 -23.39 -2.13
C ASN A 136 1.70 -22.69 -1.17
N GLN A 137 2.20 -22.00 -0.13
CA GLN A 137 1.40 -21.20 0.79
C GLN A 137 1.72 -19.71 0.67
N MET A 138 0.73 -18.87 0.95
CA MET A 138 0.89 -17.42 1.01
C MET A 138 0.13 -16.84 2.21
N LEU A 139 0.68 -15.76 2.76
CA LEU A 139 -0.01 -14.89 3.69
C LEU A 139 -0.72 -13.78 2.91
N GLU A 140 -2.01 -13.61 3.14
CA GLU A 140 -2.84 -12.63 2.45
C GLU A 140 -3.88 -12.00 3.40
N VAL A 141 -4.67 -11.08 2.85
CA VAL A 141 -5.88 -10.57 3.49
C VAL A 141 -7.10 -10.97 2.65
N GLY A 142 -7.86 -11.94 3.14
CA GLY A 142 -9.21 -12.29 2.65
C GLY A 142 -10.25 -11.49 3.43
N ASP A 143 -11.23 -12.15 4.05
CA ASP A 143 -12.08 -11.52 5.07
C ASP A 143 -11.28 -11.15 6.33
N VAL A 144 -10.23 -11.93 6.60
CA VAL A 144 -9.23 -11.70 7.63
C VAL A 144 -7.84 -11.96 7.07
N VAL A 145 -6.80 -11.53 7.78
CA VAL A 145 -5.43 -11.97 7.53
C VAL A 145 -5.34 -13.48 7.75
N GLN A 146 -4.88 -14.21 6.74
CA GLN A 146 -4.86 -15.67 6.77
C GLN A 146 -3.75 -16.27 5.91
N VAL A 147 -3.42 -17.53 6.19
CA VAL A 147 -2.56 -18.34 5.32
C VAL A 147 -3.45 -19.17 4.42
N SER A 148 -3.19 -19.10 3.12
CA SER A 148 -3.94 -19.82 2.09
C SER A 148 -2.99 -20.52 1.13
N PRO A 149 -3.46 -21.55 0.39
CA PRO A 149 -2.75 -22.03 -0.79
C PRO A 149 -2.55 -20.90 -1.81
N VAL A 150 -1.40 -20.90 -2.49
CA VAL A 150 -1.15 -19.96 -3.60
C VAL A 150 -2.17 -20.20 -4.71
N ARG A 151 -2.80 -19.11 -5.17
CA ARG A 151 -3.76 -19.14 -6.29
C ARG A 151 -3.07 -18.75 -7.58
N ALA A 152 -3.24 -19.56 -8.63
CA ALA A 152 -2.69 -19.27 -9.96
C ALA A 152 -3.60 -18.33 -10.77
N ASN A 153 -4.92 -18.39 -10.59
CA ASN A 153 -5.85 -17.57 -11.35
C ASN A 153 -5.61 -16.08 -11.07
N GLY A 154 -5.45 -15.30 -12.14
CA GLY A 154 -5.19 -13.86 -12.06
C GLY A 154 -3.82 -13.47 -11.47
N MET A 155 -2.93 -14.43 -11.19
CA MET A 155 -1.58 -14.15 -10.71
C MET A 155 -0.74 -13.49 -11.81
N THR A 156 0.07 -12.50 -11.45
CA THR A 156 1.03 -11.88 -12.39
C THR A 156 2.09 -12.88 -12.84
N PRO A 157 2.71 -12.69 -14.03
CA PRO A 157 3.75 -13.59 -14.54
C PRO A 157 5.02 -13.61 -13.67
N TYR A 158 5.21 -12.60 -12.82
CA TYR A 158 6.35 -12.49 -11.91
C TYR A 158 5.88 -12.24 -10.49
N LEU A 159 6.67 -12.73 -9.53
CA LEU A 159 6.71 -12.26 -8.15
C LEU A 159 7.67 -11.08 -8.03
N VAL A 160 7.70 -10.46 -6.85
CA VAL A 160 8.71 -9.45 -6.49
C VAL A 160 9.54 -9.89 -5.30
N ARG A 161 10.86 -9.86 -5.44
CA ARG A 161 11.79 -9.95 -4.32
C ARG A 161 12.16 -8.56 -3.81
N VAL A 162 11.93 -8.34 -2.53
CA VAL A 162 12.18 -7.05 -1.86
C VAL A 162 13.46 -7.13 -1.01
N LEU A 163 13.65 -8.22 -0.27
CA LEU A 163 14.86 -8.46 0.52
C LEU A 163 15.98 -9.00 -0.36
N GLY A 164 17.23 -8.61 -0.12
CA GLY A 164 18.39 -9.17 -0.82
C GLY A 164 18.48 -8.85 -2.32
N ALA A 165 17.51 -8.11 -2.86
CA ALA A 165 17.76 -7.28 -4.02
C ALA A 165 18.79 -6.25 -3.55
N SER A 166 20.06 -6.44 -3.89
CA SER A 166 20.99 -5.32 -3.96
C SER A 166 20.27 -4.28 -4.80
N ALA A 167 19.69 -3.28 -4.15
CA ALA A 167 19.06 -2.19 -4.86
C ALA A 167 20.09 -1.75 -5.90
N PRO A 168 19.72 -1.53 -7.17
CA PRO A 168 20.43 -0.50 -7.87
C PRO A 168 20.23 0.72 -6.98
N VAL A 169 21.24 1.04 -6.17
CA VAL A 169 21.41 2.38 -5.65
C VAL A 169 21.20 3.21 -6.91
N PRO A 170 20.21 4.11 -6.98
CA PRO A 170 20.26 5.13 -8.00
C PRO A 170 21.64 5.73 -7.76
N GLN A 171 22.59 5.43 -8.64
CA GLN A 171 23.72 6.31 -8.81
C GLN A 171 22.99 7.61 -9.17
N ALA A 172 22.87 8.52 -8.20
CA ALA A 172 22.65 9.93 -8.53
C ALA A 172 23.61 10.15 -9.70
N PRO A 173 23.11 10.53 -10.90
CA PRO A 173 23.89 10.41 -12.12
C PRO A 173 25.25 10.96 -11.79
N ALA A 174 26.26 10.08 -11.81
CA ALA A 174 27.62 10.52 -11.65
C ALA A 174 27.72 11.57 -12.75
N GLN A 175 27.83 12.83 -12.34
CA GLN A 175 28.09 13.90 -13.28
C GLN A 175 29.36 13.42 -13.95
N GLN A 176 29.21 12.92 -15.18
CA GLN A 176 30.34 12.57 -16.00
C GLN A 176 31.09 13.88 -16.08
N ALA A 177 32.24 13.94 -15.38
CA ALA A 177 33.19 15.01 -15.60
C ALA A 177 33.36 15.08 -17.12
N PRO A 178 33.15 16.26 -17.75
CA PRO A 178 33.12 16.34 -19.19
C PRO A 178 34.39 15.72 -19.75
N GLN A 179 34.21 14.72 -20.62
CA GLN A 179 35.33 14.08 -21.30
C GLN A 179 36.11 15.16 -22.05
N GLN A 180 37.41 15.22 -21.79
CA GLN A 180 38.32 16.13 -22.46
C GLN A 180 38.29 15.85 -23.96
N LEU A 181 37.88 16.86 -24.75
CA LEU A 181 38.05 16.87 -26.21
C LEU A 181 39.55 16.76 -26.54
N PRO A 182 39.92 16.15 -27.68
CA PRO A 182 41.32 16.08 -28.10
C PRO A 182 41.94 17.47 -28.22
N ALA A 183 43.14 17.64 -27.65
CA ALA A 183 43.88 18.88 -27.63
C ALA A 183 44.15 19.41 -29.05
N GLN A 184 43.61 20.59 -29.36
CA GLN A 184 44.07 21.41 -30.48
C GLN A 184 45.19 22.33 -30.01
N PRO A 185 46.32 22.44 -30.72
CA PRO A 185 47.40 23.33 -30.33
C PRO A 185 47.00 24.81 -30.50
N ALA A 186 47.37 25.61 -29.50
CA ALA A 186 47.01 27.00 -29.35
C ALA A 186 47.64 27.93 -30.41
N PRO A 187 46.88 28.91 -30.92
CA PRO A 187 47.41 30.18 -31.38
C PRO A 187 47.18 31.26 -30.31
N GLN A 188 48.32 31.79 -29.84
CA GLN A 188 48.69 33.15 -29.40
C GLN A 188 47.59 34.19 -29.05
N GLN A 189 47.85 34.89 -27.94
CA GLN A 189 47.01 35.86 -27.23
C GLN A 189 46.45 37.03 -28.08
N PRO A 190 45.25 37.53 -27.75
CA PRO A 190 44.84 38.92 -28.00
C PRO A 190 44.66 39.72 -26.68
N PRO A 191 44.49 41.06 -26.77
CA PRO A 191 45.12 42.02 -25.86
C PRO A 191 44.33 42.32 -24.58
N THR A 192 45.04 42.90 -23.62
CA THR A 192 44.47 43.58 -22.45
C THR A 192 43.45 44.65 -22.89
N GLN A 193 42.18 44.47 -22.50
CA GLN A 193 41.23 45.56 -22.38
C GLN A 193 40.61 45.51 -20.98
N GLN A 194 40.77 46.62 -20.26
CA GLN A 194 40.19 46.85 -18.94
C GLN A 194 38.66 46.75 -19.03
N ALA A 195 38.05 45.97 -18.15
CA ALA A 195 36.60 45.90 -18.05
C ALA A 195 36.05 47.27 -17.59
N PRO A 196 35.09 47.88 -18.31
CA PRO A 196 34.33 49.00 -17.77
C PRO A 196 33.49 48.49 -16.60
N LEU A 197 33.47 49.23 -15.50
CA LEU A 197 32.53 49.03 -14.40
C LEU A 197 31.11 49.29 -14.92
N GLN A 198 30.44 48.26 -15.44
CA GLN A 198 29.02 48.34 -15.76
C GLN A 198 28.21 48.27 -14.48
N GLN A 199 27.61 49.40 -14.14
CA GLN A 199 26.61 49.55 -13.09
C GLN A 199 25.43 48.61 -13.40
N SER A 200 25.07 47.78 -12.43
CA SER A 200 23.88 46.94 -12.52
C SER A 200 22.64 47.84 -12.61
N PRO A 201 21.71 47.61 -13.56
CA PRO A 201 20.46 48.33 -13.57
C PRO A 201 19.69 47.98 -12.29
N TYR A 202 19.43 48.98 -11.46
CA TYR A 202 18.51 48.91 -10.35
C TYR A 202 17.15 48.45 -10.88
N GLN A 203 16.74 47.22 -10.58
CA GLN A 203 15.32 46.91 -10.57
C GLN A 203 14.73 47.57 -9.34
N GLN A 204 13.90 48.59 -9.59
CA GLN A 204 13.02 49.17 -8.59
C GLN A 204 12.14 48.05 -8.03
N THR A 205 12.39 47.68 -6.79
CA THR A 205 11.43 46.93 -6.00
C THR A 205 10.28 47.89 -5.65
N PRO A 206 9.02 47.56 -5.96
CA PRO A 206 7.92 48.18 -5.26
C PRO A 206 8.02 47.74 -3.79
N GLN A 207 8.37 48.68 -2.91
CA GLN A 207 8.16 48.48 -1.48
C GLN A 207 6.65 48.45 -1.22
N GLN A 208 6.09 47.25 -1.11
CA GLN A 208 4.84 47.05 -0.41
C GLN A 208 5.12 46.14 0.78
N LEU A 209 5.27 46.77 1.94
CA LEU A 209 5.15 46.09 3.23
C LEU A 209 3.70 45.60 3.35
N PRO A 210 3.44 44.30 3.60
CA PRO A 210 2.13 43.89 4.06
C PRO A 210 1.99 44.40 5.49
N THR A 211 1.28 45.52 5.68
CA THR A 211 0.68 45.81 6.98
C THR A 211 -0.35 44.71 7.27
N GLN A 212 0.06 43.73 8.06
CA GLN A 212 -0.86 42.79 8.72
C GLN A 212 -1.72 43.60 9.71
N GLN A 213 -2.90 44.03 9.27
CA GLN A 213 -3.94 44.47 10.18
C GLN A 213 -4.41 43.24 10.96
N ALA A 214 -4.13 43.20 12.26
CA ALA A 214 -4.73 42.21 13.14
C ALA A 214 -6.26 42.38 13.10
N PRO A 215 -7.04 41.31 12.85
CA PRO A 215 -8.48 41.40 12.95
C PRO A 215 -8.84 41.66 14.41
N LEU A 216 -9.44 42.82 14.69
CA LEU A 216 -10.15 43.06 15.93
C LEU A 216 -11.28 42.04 16.02
N GLN A 217 -11.21 41.16 17.02
CA GLN A 217 -12.30 40.27 17.37
C GLN A 217 -13.52 41.11 17.75
N GLN A 218 -14.50 41.19 16.87
CA GLN A 218 -15.84 41.62 17.24
C GLN A 218 -16.50 40.47 18.01
N SER A 219 -16.78 40.71 19.28
CA SER A 219 -17.60 39.82 20.10
C SER A 219 -19.01 39.78 19.49
N PRO A 220 -19.53 38.61 19.06
CA PRO A 220 -20.91 38.55 18.64
C PRO A 220 -21.80 38.73 19.87
N TYR A 221 -22.56 39.82 19.90
CA TYR A 221 -23.74 39.92 20.74
C TYR A 221 -24.64 38.71 20.43
N GLN A 222 -25.04 37.97 21.47
CA GLN A 222 -26.07 36.96 21.33
C GLN A 222 -27.39 37.64 20.95
N GLN A 223 -27.78 37.52 19.69
CA GLN A 223 -29.19 37.67 19.33
C GLN A 223 -29.87 36.33 19.63
N THR A 224 -30.72 36.32 20.64
CA THR A 224 -31.68 35.24 20.90
C THR A 224 -32.71 35.17 19.76
N PRO A 225 -32.81 34.06 19.01
CA PRO A 225 -33.97 33.79 18.20
C PRO A 225 -35.03 33.11 19.08
N GLN A 226 -36.12 33.81 19.36
CA GLN A 226 -37.40 33.18 19.73
C GLN A 226 -37.92 32.42 18.49
N GLN A 227 -37.54 31.16 18.33
CA GLN A 227 -38.15 30.25 17.34
C GLN A 227 -38.27 28.85 17.96
N LEU A 228 -39.50 28.43 18.21
CA LEU A 228 -39.86 27.06 18.59
C LEU A 228 -39.51 26.10 17.44
N PRO A 229 -38.93 24.91 17.68
CA PRO A 229 -38.63 23.98 16.59
C PRO A 229 -39.92 23.32 16.08
N THR A 230 -40.32 23.62 14.84
CA THR A 230 -41.19 22.73 14.06
C THR A 230 -40.32 21.65 13.42
N GLN A 231 -40.42 20.42 13.94
CA GLN A 231 -39.86 19.24 13.31
C GLN A 231 -40.58 18.96 11.98
N GLN A 232 -39.90 19.15 10.85
CA GLN A 232 -40.33 18.55 9.58
C GLN A 232 -39.79 17.13 9.51
N ALA A 233 -40.69 16.15 9.66
CA ALA A 233 -40.38 14.74 9.48
C ALA A 233 -40.00 14.46 8.00
N PRO A 234 -39.02 13.58 7.72
CA PRO A 234 -38.73 13.15 6.36
C PRO A 234 -39.93 12.41 5.80
N LEU A 235 -40.48 12.88 4.68
CA LEU A 235 -41.49 12.14 3.92
C LEU A 235 -40.80 10.95 3.24
N GLN A 236 -40.86 9.78 3.87
CA GLN A 236 -40.59 8.52 3.18
C GLN A 236 -41.69 8.27 2.16
N GLN A 237 -41.33 8.22 0.87
CA GLN A 237 -42.24 7.76 -0.17
C GLN A 237 -42.47 6.26 0.01
N ALA A 238 -43.66 5.89 0.49
CA ALA A 238 -44.08 4.50 0.54
C ALA A 238 -44.30 3.97 -0.90
N PRO A 239 -43.84 2.74 -1.23
CA PRO A 239 -44.19 2.13 -2.50
C PRO A 239 -45.70 1.89 -2.55
N ALA A 240 -46.36 2.41 -3.60
CA ALA A 240 -47.77 2.16 -3.85
C ALA A 240 -47.96 0.66 -4.20
N GLN A 241 -48.39 -0.13 -3.21
CA GLN A 241 -48.95 -1.44 -3.51
C GLN A 241 -50.37 -1.22 -4.05
N GLN A 242 -50.61 -1.68 -5.28
CA GLN A 242 -51.95 -1.70 -5.86
C GLN A 242 -52.81 -2.68 -5.07
N ALA A 243 -53.80 -2.17 -4.33
CA ALA A 243 -54.80 -2.99 -3.68
C ALA A 243 -55.72 -3.64 -4.73
N PRO A 244 -56.00 -4.95 -4.65
CA PRO A 244 -57.02 -5.57 -5.47
C PRO A 244 -58.38 -4.95 -5.13
N LEU A 245 -59.11 -4.49 -6.15
CA LEU A 245 -60.50 -4.06 -5.99
C LEU A 245 -61.35 -5.27 -5.62
N GLN A 246 -61.70 -5.41 -4.34
CA GLN A 246 -62.68 -6.39 -3.91
C GLN A 246 -64.07 -5.91 -4.36
N GLN A 247 -64.68 -6.67 -5.25
CA GLN A 247 -66.05 -6.42 -5.71
C GLN A 247 -67.01 -6.66 -4.54
N ALA A 248 -67.82 -5.65 -4.21
CA ALA A 248 -68.86 -5.79 -3.19
C ALA A 248 -69.95 -6.77 -3.68
N PRO A 249 -70.45 -7.68 -2.82
CA PRO A 249 -71.52 -8.60 -3.20
C PRO A 249 -72.83 -7.84 -3.35
N VAL A 250 -73.40 -7.86 -4.55
CA VAL A 250 -74.76 -7.37 -4.83
C VAL A 250 -75.77 -8.25 -4.10
N GLN A 251 -76.47 -7.72 -3.10
CA GLN A 251 -77.66 -8.37 -2.56
C GLN A 251 -78.80 -8.23 -3.58
N GLN A 252 -79.25 -9.35 -4.14
CA GLN A 252 -80.46 -9.41 -4.97
C GLN A 252 -81.69 -9.29 -4.07
N LEU A 253 -82.56 -8.31 -4.34
CA LEU A 253 -83.89 -8.21 -3.71
C LEU A 253 -84.76 -9.41 -4.17
N PRO A 254 -85.49 -10.10 -3.27
CA PRO A 254 -86.44 -11.11 -3.66
C PRO A 254 -87.60 -10.50 -4.46
N THR A 255 -87.89 -11.06 -5.63
CA THR A 255 -89.10 -10.78 -6.39
C THR A 255 -90.29 -11.45 -5.70
N GLN A 256 -91.22 -10.63 -5.21
CA GLN A 256 -92.53 -11.08 -4.75
C GLN A 256 -93.34 -11.59 -5.97
N GLN A 257 -93.46 -12.91 -6.11
CA GLN A 257 -94.41 -13.51 -7.05
C GLN A 257 -95.78 -13.60 -6.40
N SER A 258 -96.77 -12.91 -6.97
CA SER A 258 -98.18 -13.05 -6.61
C SER A 258 -98.68 -14.46 -6.98
N PRO A 259 -99.40 -15.17 -6.09
CA PRO A 259 -99.99 -16.46 -6.44
C PRO A 259 -101.25 -16.26 -7.28
N LEU A 260 -101.29 -16.83 -8.50
CA LEU A 260 -102.55 -17.12 -9.18
C LEU A 260 -102.94 -18.57 -8.89
N GLN A 261 -104.15 -18.72 -8.35
CA GLN A 261 -104.74 -19.96 -7.86
C GLN A 261 -105.07 -20.94 -8.99
N PRO A 262 -105.17 -22.25 -8.70
CA PRO A 262 -105.53 -23.26 -9.67
C PRO A 262 -107.05 -23.47 -9.77
N THR A 263 -107.55 -23.55 -10.99
CA THR A 263 -108.77 -24.27 -11.39
C THR A 263 -108.31 -25.20 -12.51
N GLY A 264 -108.36 -26.53 -12.45
CA GLY A 264 -109.30 -27.41 -11.77
C GLY A 264 -110.04 -28.21 -12.85
N ALA A 265 -109.73 -29.51 -12.95
CA ALA A 265 -110.46 -30.58 -13.67
C ALA A 265 -110.60 -30.45 -15.22
N GLY A 266 -110.42 -31.47 -16.04
CA GLY A 266 -110.17 -32.90 -15.84
C GLY A 266 -110.30 -33.63 -17.18
N ILE A 267 -110.13 -34.96 -17.15
CA ILE A 267 -110.77 -36.00 -18.00
C ILE A 267 -110.77 -35.80 -19.53
N GLY A 268 -110.27 -36.69 -20.38
CA GLY A 268 -109.80 -38.06 -20.23
C GLY A 268 -109.74 -38.74 -21.61
N ARG A 269 -109.09 -39.91 -21.62
CA ARG A 269 -109.02 -40.96 -22.67
C ARG A 269 -108.27 -40.65 -23.96
#